data_AF-A0A0Q5YZ49-F1
#
_entry.id   AF-A0A0Q5YZ49-F1
#
_cell.length_a   1.000
_cell.length_b   1.000
_cell.length_c   1.000
_cell.angle_alpha   90.00
_cell.angle_beta   90.00
_cell.angle_gamma   90.00
#
_symmetry.space_group_name_H-M   'P 1'
#
loop_
_entity.id
_entity.type
_entity.pdbx_description
1 polymer ?
#
loop_
_entity_poly.entity_id
_entity_poly.type
_entity_poly.pdbx_seq_one_letter_code
_entity_poly.pdbx_strand_id
1 'polypeptide(L)'
;MLENFVLIYPTDTAWDRDKRKQVKIANMAHMFGADYVRMWKGSADRKTIDEEDLVFDPTLTCGPEAINLYDGLSVAPVPAKDGECDVMLELLRHLCSRCDSGVTNADDVMEWVLRWLALPFQKRGAKMATALVFHGPQGTGKNLFFDVIRDMYGKYGVMVGQTEIEEKYNGWVSAKQLAVCNEVVSRQELYHHKNRLKWMIDAPKIPIRTMHTDTRWESNWCNFVFISNENKPLVLEVGDRRHLVVYTPTPEDRGLYDRVRAFLKDGGATKFLDYLIRYPMGDFHEHTKPLMTEAKEELISLGMSPDERFMAEWLDGYLHLPLRVCSAEQLYRAFQRWCQSAGERYVPPRASFTTTAKRWAMERLERDQNGTRLPPCLSYKIVNFPNQPTASSYRSARIWIPRGSGPLNGVTEGEWALGAVEAFEADLGRFLRARDTLDDHPPPPHGSKKGGGDGSVSSGA
;
A
#
# COMPACT_ATOMS: atom_id res chain seq x y z
N MET A 1 -14.29 -17.33 43.60
CA MET A 1 -13.15 -16.41 43.31
C MET A 1 -11.92 -17.17 42.83
N LEU A 2 -11.52 -18.26 43.51
CA LEU A 2 -10.37 -19.10 43.12
C LEU A 2 -10.50 -19.72 41.72
N GLU A 3 -11.72 -20.09 41.30
CA GLU A 3 -11.95 -20.67 39.97
C GLU A 3 -12.06 -19.60 38.86
N ASN A 4 -12.67 -18.45 39.18
CA ASN A 4 -13.09 -17.46 38.17
C ASN A 4 -12.01 -16.42 37.87
N PHE A 5 -11.08 -16.15 38.79
CA PHE A 5 -10.03 -15.16 38.60
C PHE A 5 -8.65 -15.80 38.49
N VAL A 6 -7.88 -15.33 37.51
CA VAL A 6 -6.50 -15.76 37.28
C VAL A 6 -5.59 -14.54 37.42
N LEU A 7 -4.59 -14.61 38.28
CA LEU A 7 -3.60 -13.54 38.40
C LEU A 7 -2.71 -13.50 37.14
N ILE A 8 -2.41 -12.31 36.63
CA ILE A 8 -1.49 -12.11 35.50
C ILE A 8 -0.17 -11.56 36.03
N TYR A 9 0.87 -12.38 36.12
CA TYR A 9 2.20 -11.98 36.58
C TYR A 9 3.00 -11.30 35.44
N PRO A 10 3.82 -10.25 35.70
CA PRO A 10 4.07 -9.55 36.96
C PRO A 10 3.13 -8.35 37.21
N THR A 11 1.94 -8.32 36.61
CA THR A 11 1.03 -7.16 36.66
C THR A 11 0.23 -7.07 37.96
N ASP A 12 -0.42 -5.92 38.19
CA ASP A 12 -1.39 -5.70 39.27
C ASP A 12 -2.84 -6.05 38.86
N THR A 13 -2.99 -6.92 37.85
CA THR A 13 -4.28 -7.26 37.24
C THR A 13 -4.58 -8.75 37.30
N ALA A 14 -5.86 -9.08 37.18
CA ALA A 14 -6.34 -10.45 37.04
C ALA A 14 -7.27 -10.56 35.83
N TRP A 15 -7.31 -11.75 35.24
CA TRP A 15 -8.30 -12.11 34.24
C TRP A 15 -9.59 -12.60 34.93
N ASP A 16 -10.71 -11.95 34.61
CA ASP A 16 -12.06 -12.39 34.98
C ASP A 16 -12.58 -13.36 33.91
N ARG A 17 -12.67 -14.66 34.24
CA ARG A 17 -13.12 -15.69 33.28
C ARG A 17 -14.59 -15.52 32.88
N ASP A 18 -15.43 -15.06 33.79
CA ASP A 18 -16.88 -14.91 33.55
C ASP A 18 -17.13 -13.72 32.62
N LYS A 19 -16.47 -12.58 32.89
CA LYS A 19 -16.62 -11.36 32.09
C LYS A 19 -15.66 -11.27 30.91
N ARG A 20 -14.72 -12.21 30.81
CA ARG A 20 -13.64 -12.27 29.80
C ARG A 20 -12.94 -10.93 29.61
N LYS A 21 -12.48 -10.36 30.72
CA LYS A 21 -11.77 -9.07 30.72
C LYS A 21 -10.70 -9.02 31.79
N GLN A 22 -9.68 -8.22 31.53
CA GLN A 22 -8.66 -7.88 32.50
C GLN A 22 -9.21 -6.85 33.49
N VAL A 23 -8.97 -7.06 34.79
CA VAL A 23 -9.42 -6.18 35.88
C VAL A 23 -8.27 -5.88 36.81
N LYS A 24 -8.16 -4.62 37.27
CA LYS A 24 -7.21 -4.26 38.34
C LYS A 24 -7.61 -4.95 39.63
N ILE A 25 -6.64 -5.46 40.38
CA ILE A 25 -6.88 -6.11 41.68
C ILE A 25 -7.55 -5.15 42.68
N ALA A 26 -7.23 -3.85 42.61
CA ALA A 26 -7.90 -2.82 43.40
C ALA A 26 -9.41 -2.76 43.11
N ASN A 27 -9.80 -2.84 41.84
CA ASN A 27 -11.22 -2.85 41.44
C ASN A 27 -11.92 -4.14 41.88
N MET A 28 -11.21 -5.28 41.90
CA MET A 28 -11.74 -6.51 42.50
C MET A 28 -12.00 -6.34 43.99
N ALA A 29 -11.10 -5.67 44.73
CA ALA A 29 -11.28 -5.43 46.16
C ALA A 29 -12.49 -4.54 46.46
N HIS A 30 -12.78 -3.56 45.59
CA HIS A 30 -14.00 -2.76 45.69
C HIS A 30 -15.28 -3.58 45.44
N MET A 31 -15.24 -4.55 44.52
CA MET A 31 -16.41 -5.36 44.16
C MET A 31 -16.69 -6.49 45.16
N PHE A 32 -15.66 -7.21 45.60
CA PHE A 32 -15.81 -8.44 46.38
C PHE A 32 -15.38 -8.31 47.84
N GLY A 33 -14.85 -7.15 48.24
CA GLY A 33 -14.31 -6.90 49.57
C GLY A 33 -12.80 -7.16 49.66
N ALA A 34 -12.10 -6.26 50.35
CA ALA A 34 -10.64 -6.27 50.44
C ALA A 34 -10.09 -7.54 51.12
N ASP A 35 -10.77 -8.06 52.14
CA ASP A 35 -10.34 -9.26 52.86
C ASP A 35 -10.45 -10.52 51.99
N TYR A 36 -11.53 -10.66 51.21
CA TYR A 36 -11.70 -11.77 50.27
C TYR A 36 -10.63 -11.78 49.18
N VAL A 37 -10.31 -10.61 48.63
CA VAL A 37 -9.23 -10.50 47.64
C VAL A 37 -7.86 -10.78 48.26
N ARG A 38 -7.62 -10.35 49.51
CA ARG A 38 -6.39 -10.69 50.25
C ARG A 38 -6.27 -12.20 50.45
N MET A 39 -7.35 -12.87 50.84
CA MET A 39 -7.38 -14.34 50.98
C MET A 39 -7.13 -15.04 49.64
N TRP A 40 -7.75 -14.59 48.56
CA TRP A 40 -7.51 -15.11 47.20
C TRP A 40 -6.04 -14.94 46.79
N LYS A 41 -5.43 -13.77 47.04
CA LYS A 41 -4.00 -13.53 46.79
C LYS A 41 -3.11 -14.45 47.61
N GLY A 42 -3.47 -14.80 48.85
CA GLY A 42 -2.68 -15.67 49.72
C GLY A 42 -2.87 -17.17 49.47
N SER A 43 -3.86 -17.57 48.66
CA SER A 43 -4.18 -18.98 48.43
C SER A 43 -3.15 -19.66 47.52
N ALA A 44 -2.73 -20.87 47.92
CA ALA A 44 -1.87 -21.74 47.10
C ALA A 44 -2.59 -22.27 45.85
N ASP A 45 -3.93 -22.37 45.90
CA ASP A 45 -4.78 -22.84 44.79
C ASP A 45 -5.10 -21.72 43.78
N ARG A 46 -4.58 -20.51 43.99
CA ARG A 46 -4.81 -19.38 43.08
C ARG A 46 -4.14 -19.63 41.74
N LYS A 47 -4.94 -19.72 40.69
CA LYS A 47 -4.45 -19.75 39.32
C LYS A 47 -3.67 -18.48 38.98
N THR A 48 -2.50 -18.65 38.41
CA THR A 48 -1.61 -17.58 37.96
C THR A 48 -1.08 -17.96 36.59
N ILE A 49 -1.02 -17.00 35.67
CA ILE A 49 -0.36 -17.13 34.37
C ILE A 49 0.65 -15.99 34.21
N ASP A 50 1.63 -16.16 33.33
CA ASP A 50 2.49 -15.06 32.92
C ASP A 50 1.74 -14.15 31.93
N GLU A 51 2.14 -12.88 31.81
CA GLU A 51 1.55 -11.92 30.87
C GLU A 51 1.62 -12.43 29.42
N GLU A 52 2.68 -13.18 29.08
CA GLU A 52 2.87 -13.78 27.75
C GLU A 52 1.85 -14.87 27.41
N ASP A 53 1.24 -15.48 28.44
CA ASP A 53 0.21 -16.52 28.29
C ASP A 53 -1.20 -15.92 28.14
N LEU A 54 -1.36 -14.60 28.25
CA LEU A 54 -2.60 -13.90 27.90
C LEU A 54 -2.56 -13.52 26.41
N VAL A 55 -2.95 -14.46 25.55
CA VAL A 55 -2.74 -14.38 24.10
C VAL A 55 -4.02 -14.05 23.34
N PHE A 56 -3.89 -13.33 22.22
CA PHE A 56 -4.93 -13.28 21.21
C PHE A 56 -4.58 -14.22 20.06
N ASP A 57 -5.27 -15.36 19.97
CA ASP A 57 -5.02 -16.37 18.94
C ASP A 57 -6.33 -16.87 18.30
N PRO A 58 -6.74 -16.28 17.16
CA PRO A 58 -7.90 -16.74 16.40
C PRO A 58 -7.78 -18.15 15.82
N THR A 59 -6.57 -18.72 15.74
CA THR A 59 -6.33 -20.06 15.19
C THR A 59 -6.71 -21.17 16.18
N LEU A 60 -6.87 -20.83 17.47
CA LEU A 60 -7.13 -21.77 18.57
C LEU A 60 -6.02 -22.83 18.74
N THR A 61 -4.76 -22.44 18.48
CA THR A 61 -3.60 -23.34 18.60
C THR A 61 -2.72 -23.05 19.82
N CYS A 62 -3.02 -22.00 20.58
CA CYS A 62 -2.36 -21.69 21.84
C CYS A 62 -2.42 -22.87 22.83
N GLY A 63 -1.36 -23.01 23.65
CA GLY A 63 -1.24 -24.09 24.63
C GLY A 63 -2.34 -24.09 25.70
N PRO A 64 -2.57 -25.22 26.39
CA PRO A 64 -3.68 -25.38 27.33
C PRO A 64 -3.60 -24.47 28.57
N GLU A 65 -2.41 -24.02 28.92
CA GLU A 65 -2.17 -23.11 30.05
C GLU A 65 -2.46 -21.64 29.70
N ALA A 66 -2.50 -21.30 28.41
CA ALA A 66 -2.72 -19.94 27.94
C ALA A 66 -4.20 -19.53 28.07
N ILE A 67 -4.43 -18.26 28.38
CA ILE A 67 -5.76 -17.65 28.31
C ILE A 67 -5.90 -16.98 26.95
N ASN A 68 -6.68 -17.61 26.07
CA ASN A 68 -6.99 -17.02 24.77
C ASN A 68 -8.08 -15.95 24.89
N LEU A 69 -7.78 -14.74 24.43
CA LEU A 69 -8.69 -13.61 24.29
C LEU A 69 -9.75 -13.85 23.19
N TYR A 70 -9.44 -14.72 22.23
CA TYR A 70 -10.39 -15.16 21.21
C TYR A 70 -11.37 -16.22 21.77
N ASP A 71 -12.67 -16.01 21.59
CA ASP A 71 -13.75 -16.96 21.98
C ASP A 71 -14.74 -17.27 20.84
N GLY A 72 -14.34 -17.00 19.59
CA GLY A 72 -15.18 -17.21 18.42
C GLY A 72 -15.96 -15.97 17.99
N LEU A 73 -16.43 -15.99 16.74
CA LEU A 73 -17.31 -14.93 16.23
C LEU A 73 -18.72 -15.10 16.82
N SER A 74 -19.32 -14.00 17.26
CA SER A 74 -20.71 -13.99 17.74
C SER A 74 -21.73 -14.14 16.61
N VAL A 75 -21.32 -13.90 15.36
CA VAL A 75 -22.17 -13.96 14.17
C VAL A 75 -22.00 -15.32 13.49
N ALA A 76 -23.09 -16.08 13.41
CA ALA A 76 -23.13 -17.34 12.67
C ALA A 76 -23.64 -17.11 11.24
N PRO A 77 -23.04 -17.76 10.22
CA PRO A 77 -23.53 -17.67 8.84
C PRO A 77 -24.92 -18.31 8.70
N VAL A 78 -25.74 -17.74 7.82
CA VAL A 78 -27.03 -18.32 7.41
C VAL A 78 -26.91 -18.69 5.93
N PRO A 79 -27.22 -19.94 5.53
CA PRO A 79 -27.12 -20.36 4.13
C PRO A 79 -27.85 -19.40 3.18
N ALA A 80 -27.09 -18.76 2.30
CA ALA A 80 -27.63 -17.86 1.29
C ALA A 80 -28.05 -18.65 0.04
N LYS A 81 -29.26 -18.40 -0.45
CA LYS A 81 -29.70 -18.88 -1.76
C LYS A 81 -29.04 -18.06 -2.87
N ASP A 82 -28.96 -18.65 -4.06
CA ASP A 82 -28.44 -17.98 -5.24
C ASP A 82 -29.21 -16.66 -5.48
N GLY A 83 -28.47 -15.60 -5.74
CA GLY A 83 -29.01 -14.26 -5.98
C GLY A 83 -29.33 -13.43 -4.73
N GLU A 84 -29.40 -14.02 -3.53
CA GLU A 84 -29.78 -13.25 -2.32
C GLU A 84 -28.75 -12.20 -1.94
N CYS A 85 -27.47 -12.43 -2.24
CA CYS A 85 -26.39 -11.49 -1.94
C CYS A 85 -26.12 -10.51 -3.09
N ASP A 86 -26.84 -10.59 -4.21
CA ASP A 86 -26.55 -9.81 -5.42
C ASP A 86 -26.54 -8.31 -5.18
N VAL A 87 -27.36 -7.81 -4.25
CA VAL A 87 -27.38 -6.38 -3.94
C VAL A 87 -26.10 -5.90 -3.24
N MET A 88 -25.46 -6.77 -2.44
CA MET A 88 -24.14 -6.47 -1.85
C MET A 88 -23.05 -6.54 -2.91
N LEU A 89 -23.16 -7.47 -3.85
CA LEU A 89 -22.26 -7.59 -5.00
C LEU A 89 -22.41 -6.38 -5.94
N GLU A 90 -23.63 -5.90 -6.17
CA GLU A 90 -23.93 -4.69 -6.93
C GLU A 90 -23.31 -3.45 -6.25
N LEU A 91 -23.41 -3.34 -4.92
CA LEU A 91 -22.74 -2.28 -4.17
C LEU A 91 -21.22 -2.34 -4.32
N LEU A 92 -20.61 -3.51 -4.18
CA LEU A 92 -19.16 -3.65 -4.37
C LEU A 92 -18.75 -3.32 -5.81
N ARG A 93 -19.51 -3.80 -6.80
CA ARG A 93 -19.27 -3.47 -8.22
C ARG A 93 -19.37 -1.98 -8.48
N HIS A 94 -20.34 -1.30 -7.86
CA HIS A 94 -20.44 0.16 -7.92
C HIS A 94 -19.16 0.81 -7.37
N LEU A 95 -18.70 0.40 -6.17
CA LEU A 95 -17.47 0.93 -5.56
C LEU A 95 -16.23 0.71 -6.44
N CYS A 96 -16.14 -0.40 -7.18
CA CYS A 96 -15.01 -0.73 -8.05
C CYS A 96 -15.16 -0.27 -9.52
N SER A 97 -16.26 0.38 -9.88
CA SER A 97 -16.59 0.68 -11.29
C SER A 97 -15.65 1.69 -12.00
N ARG A 98 -14.73 2.32 -11.28
CA ARG A 98 -13.72 3.26 -11.80
C ARG A 98 -12.29 2.72 -11.65
N CYS A 99 -12.13 1.40 -11.61
CA CYS A 99 -10.82 0.76 -11.46
C CYS A 99 -10.20 0.27 -12.76
N ASP A 100 -10.87 0.49 -13.90
CA ASP A 100 -10.37 0.08 -15.20
C ASP A 100 -9.04 0.78 -15.51
N SER A 101 -7.98 -0.02 -15.59
CA SER A 101 -6.72 0.35 -16.23
C SER A 101 -6.61 -0.44 -17.53
N GLY A 102 -5.72 -0.06 -18.44
CA GLY A 102 -5.44 -0.87 -19.63
C GLY A 102 -4.99 -2.33 -19.35
N VAL A 103 -4.76 -2.69 -18.07
CA VAL A 103 -4.27 -4.00 -17.61
C VAL A 103 -5.22 -4.68 -16.60
N THR A 104 -6.12 -3.94 -15.94
CA THR A 104 -7.02 -4.46 -14.89
C THR A 104 -8.42 -3.92 -15.09
N ASN A 105 -9.46 -4.76 -14.98
CA ASN A 105 -10.85 -4.28 -15.04
C ASN A 105 -11.54 -4.30 -13.66
N ALA A 106 -12.74 -3.72 -13.59
CA ALA A 106 -13.54 -3.68 -12.37
C ALA A 106 -13.90 -5.08 -11.80
N ASP A 107 -14.10 -6.09 -12.65
CA ASP A 107 -14.43 -7.46 -12.22
C ASP A 107 -13.20 -8.13 -11.57
N ASP A 108 -11.98 -7.93 -12.11
CA ASP A 108 -10.72 -8.43 -11.51
C ASP A 108 -10.51 -7.84 -10.11
N VAL A 109 -10.77 -6.54 -9.96
CA VAL A 109 -10.63 -5.83 -8.68
C VAL A 109 -11.69 -6.30 -7.68
N MET A 110 -12.93 -6.46 -8.12
CA MET A 110 -14.00 -6.99 -7.29
C MET A 110 -13.70 -8.41 -6.81
N GLU A 111 -13.21 -9.29 -7.69
CA GLU A 111 -12.81 -10.65 -7.35
C GLU A 111 -11.67 -10.65 -6.32
N TRP A 112 -10.66 -9.79 -6.49
CA TRP A 112 -9.57 -9.64 -5.54
C TRP A 112 -10.08 -9.19 -4.17
N VAL A 113 -10.97 -8.19 -4.11
CA VAL A 113 -11.56 -7.69 -2.86
C VAL A 113 -12.38 -8.77 -2.17
N LEU A 114 -13.21 -9.51 -2.90
CA LEU A 114 -14.00 -10.61 -2.33
C LEU A 114 -13.12 -11.72 -1.75
N ARG A 115 -12.06 -12.12 -2.44
CA ARG A 115 -11.08 -13.08 -1.90
C ARG A 115 -10.34 -12.55 -0.68
N TRP A 116 -9.93 -11.28 -0.70
CA TRP A 116 -9.28 -10.63 0.43
C TRP A 116 -10.19 -10.63 1.67
N LEU A 117 -11.48 -10.36 1.50
CA LEU A 117 -12.48 -10.38 2.56
C LEU A 117 -12.81 -11.81 3.03
N ALA A 118 -12.87 -12.77 2.11
CA ALA A 118 -13.21 -14.15 2.38
C ALA A 118 -12.12 -14.92 3.13
N LEU A 119 -10.84 -14.69 2.81
CA LEU A 119 -9.73 -15.51 3.32
C LEU A 119 -9.70 -15.58 4.86
N PRO A 120 -9.83 -14.48 5.63
CA PRO A 120 -9.80 -14.55 7.10
C PRO A 120 -11.01 -15.25 7.71
N PHE A 121 -12.16 -15.30 7.02
CA PHE A 121 -13.32 -16.07 7.45
C PHE A 121 -13.17 -17.57 7.16
N GLN A 122 -12.54 -17.93 6.03
CA GLN A 122 -12.27 -19.33 5.66
C GLN A 122 -11.10 -19.92 6.46
N LYS A 123 -10.05 -19.12 6.68
CA LYS A 123 -8.86 -19.46 7.45
C LYS A 123 -8.72 -18.48 8.60
N ARG A 124 -9.28 -18.85 9.75
CA ARG A 124 -9.20 -18.04 10.98
C ARG A 124 -7.75 -17.72 11.31
N GLY A 125 -7.47 -16.46 11.60
CA GLY A 125 -6.10 -15.97 11.78
C GLY A 125 -5.34 -15.73 10.47
N ALA A 126 -5.97 -15.70 9.29
CA ALA A 126 -5.26 -15.22 8.11
C ALA A 126 -4.97 -13.70 8.25
N LYS A 127 -3.68 -13.39 8.44
CA LYS A 127 -3.17 -12.01 8.43
C LYS A 127 -2.71 -11.65 7.03
N MET A 128 -3.46 -10.79 6.36
CA MET A 128 -3.10 -10.28 5.05
C MET A 128 -1.85 -9.41 5.15
N ALA A 129 -0.88 -9.62 4.26
CA ALA A 129 0.27 -8.72 4.08
C ALA A 129 -0.10 -7.44 3.30
N THR A 130 -1.39 -7.28 3.00
CA THR A 130 -1.97 -6.21 2.21
C THR A 130 -3.14 -5.55 2.94
N ALA A 131 -3.49 -4.34 2.52
CA ALA A 131 -4.61 -3.55 2.99
C ALA A 131 -5.44 -3.05 1.79
N LEU A 132 -6.72 -2.82 2.04
CA LEU A 132 -7.63 -2.19 1.09
C LEU A 132 -7.67 -0.68 1.30
N VAL A 133 -7.70 0.11 0.23
CA VAL A 133 -7.84 1.56 0.27
C VAL A 133 -8.97 1.97 -0.68
N PHE A 134 -10.07 2.47 -0.13
CA PHE A 134 -11.21 2.96 -0.89
C PHE A 134 -11.34 4.47 -0.70
N HIS A 135 -11.13 5.25 -1.76
CA HIS A 135 -11.25 6.70 -1.68
C HIS A 135 -12.13 7.29 -2.78
N GLY A 136 -12.59 8.53 -2.59
CA GLY A 136 -13.48 9.21 -3.54
C GLY A 136 -14.67 9.88 -2.84
N PRO A 137 -15.65 10.39 -3.59
CA PRO A 137 -16.73 11.22 -3.06
C PRO A 137 -17.49 10.60 -1.87
N GLN A 138 -18.03 11.44 -1.00
CA GLN A 138 -18.91 10.97 0.08
C GLN A 138 -20.25 10.47 -0.50
N GLY A 139 -20.92 9.58 0.23
CA GLY A 139 -22.25 9.09 -0.15
C GLY A 139 -22.25 7.94 -1.15
N THR A 140 -21.10 7.33 -1.43
CA THR A 140 -20.94 6.24 -2.41
C THR A 140 -21.19 4.85 -1.83
N GLY A 141 -21.51 4.77 -0.53
CA GLY A 141 -21.76 3.49 0.17
C GLY A 141 -20.51 2.79 0.71
N LYS A 142 -19.33 3.43 0.73
CA LYS A 142 -18.09 2.88 1.32
C LYS A 142 -18.31 2.39 2.77
N ASN A 143 -18.80 3.27 3.65
CA ASN A 143 -19.07 2.91 5.04
C ASN A 143 -20.17 1.86 5.14
N LEU A 144 -21.25 1.99 4.35
CA LEU A 144 -22.34 1.00 4.33
C LEU A 144 -21.82 -0.42 4.04
N PHE A 145 -20.88 -0.58 3.11
CA PHE A 145 -20.30 -1.89 2.79
C PHE A 145 -19.36 -2.40 3.89
N PHE A 146 -18.38 -1.59 4.30
CA PHE A 146 -17.34 -2.04 5.24
C PHE A 146 -17.79 -2.09 6.70
N ASP A 147 -18.81 -1.33 7.09
CA ASP A 147 -19.45 -1.47 8.42
C ASP A 147 -20.06 -2.86 8.56
N VAL A 148 -20.72 -3.37 7.51
CA VAL A 148 -21.30 -4.72 7.52
C VAL A 148 -20.21 -5.77 7.70
N ILE A 149 -19.10 -5.67 6.95
CA ILE A 149 -17.95 -6.58 7.12
C ILE A 149 -17.38 -6.48 8.52
N ARG A 150 -17.15 -5.28 9.05
CA ARG A 150 -16.65 -5.07 10.41
C ARG A 150 -17.54 -5.74 11.44
N ASP A 151 -18.85 -5.57 11.32
CA ASP A 151 -19.81 -6.07 12.30
C ASP A 151 -19.90 -7.60 12.30
N MET A 152 -19.56 -8.28 11.19
CA MET A 152 -19.39 -9.74 11.16
C MET A 152 -18.30 -10.23 12.12
N TYR A 153 -17.28 -9.41 12.39
CA TYR A 153 -16.22 -9.73 13.37
C TYR A 153 -16.65 -9.46 14.82
N GLY A 154 -17.81 -8.84 15.06
CA GLY A 154 -18.28 -8.47 16.40
C GLY A 154 -17.23 -7.63 17.14
N LYS A 155 -16.89 -8.03 18.38
CA LYS A 155 -15.87 -7.34 19.20
C LYS A 155 -14.44 -7.37 18.63
N TYR A 156 -14.19 -8.20 17.60
CA TYR A 156 -12.91 -8.28 16.89
C TYR A 156 -12.82 -7.35 15.69
N GLY A 157 -13.92 -6.68 15.32
CA GLY A 157 -13.94 -5.57 14.37
C GLY A 157 -13.87 -4.23 15.10
N VAL A 158 -13.17 -3.26 14.54
CA VAL A 158 -13.14 -1.88 15.06
C VAL A 158 -13.19 -0.88 13.92
N MET A 159 -13.85 0.25 14.17
CA MET A 159 -13.72 1.44 13.34
C MET A 159 -12.91 2.48 14.08
N VAL A 160 -11.92 3.06 13.40
CA VAL A 160 -11.04 4.09 13.95
C VAL A 160 -11.01 5.29 13.02
N GLY A 161 -10.98 6.48 13.59
CA GLY A 161 -10.85 7.73 12.85
C GLY A 161 -9.41 8.21 12.81
N GLN A 162 -9.24 9.45 12.36
CA GLN A 162 -7.94 10.12 12.32
C GLN A 162 -7.29 10.22 13.72
N THR A 163 -8.07 10.53 14.76
CA THR A 163 -7.55 10.71 16.12
C THR A 163 -6.93 9.45 16.70
N GLU A 164 -7.61 8.31 16.61
CA GLU A 164 -7.09 7.04 17.12
C GLU A 164 -5.87 6.56 16.33
N ILE A 165 -5.83 6.88 15.03
CA ILE A 165 -4.66 6.60 14.21
C ILE A 165 -3.50 7.45 14.70
N GLU A 166 -3.63 8.76 14.83
CA GLU A 166 -2.56 9.69 15.23
C GLU A 166 -2.09 9.49 16.67
N GLU A 167 -2.93 8.94 17.54
CA GLU A 167 -2.61 8.73 18.94
C GLU A 167 -1.40 7.81 19.15
N LYS A 168 -0.60 8.09 20.18
CA LYS A 168 0.55 7.26 20.59
C LYS A 168 0.13 5.94 21.25
N TYR A 169 -1.09 5.91 21.80
CA TYR A 169 -1.73 4.74 22.39
C TYR A 169 -2.53 4.04 21.30
N ASN A 170 -2.41 2.72 21.23
CA ASN A 170 -3.02 1.91 20.19
C ASN A 170 -3.79 0.73 20.80
N GLY A 171 -4.32 0.89 22.02
CA GLY A 171 -5.15 -0.13 22.65
C GLY A 171 -6.35 -0.57 21.81
N TRP A 172 -6.82 0.27 20.88
CA TRP A 172 -7.90 -0.03 19.95
C TRP A 172 -7.63 -1.21 19.02
N VAL A 173 -6.35 -1.49 18.69
CA VAL A 173 -5.97 -2.59 17.78
C VAL A 173 -5.80 -3.92 18.52
N SER A 174 -5.77 -3.90 19.86
CA SER A 174 -5.63 -5.13 20.64
C SER A 174 -6.85 -6.03 20.49
N ALA A 175 -6.58 -7.32 20.33
CA ALA A 175 -7.57 -8.35 20.11
C ALA A 175 -8.53 -7.97 18.97
N LYS A 176 -7.98 -7.59 17.81
CA LYS A 176 -8.74 -7.26 16.59
C LYS A 176 -8.30 -8.11 15.40
N GLN A 177 -9.27 -8.46 14.57
CA GLN A 177 -9.08 -9.14 13.28
C GLN A 177 -9.34 -8.21 12.09
N LEU A 178 -10.14 -7.16 12.28
CA LEU A 178 -10.37 -6.14 11.25
C LEU A 178 -10.40 -4.74 11.87
N ALA A 179 -9.68 -3.81 11.26
CA ALA A 179 -9.78 -2.38 11.51
C ALA A 179 -10.21 -1.65 10.24
N VAL A 180 -11.33 -0.95 10.32
CA VAL A 180 -11.78 -0.01 9.29
C VAL A 180 -11.36 1.38 9.73
N CYS A 181 -10.35 1.91 9.04
CA CYS A 181 -9.79 3.23 9.27
C CYS A 181 -10.55 4.25 8.40
N ASN A 182 -11.45 5.03 8.99
CA ASN A 182 -12.24 6.03 8.31
C ASN A 182 -11.56 7.42 8.35
N GLU A 183 -11.70 8.20 7.28
CA GLU A 183 -11.20 9.58 7.15
C GLU A 183 -9.70 9.71 7.44
N VAL A 184 -8.91 8.89 6.73
CA VAL A 184 -7.47 8.76 7.03
C VAL A 184 -6.67 9.98 6.53
N VAL A 185 -6.14 10.72 7.52
CA VAL A 185 -4.97 11.61 7.61
C VAL A 185 -4.84 12.74 6.56
N SER A 186 -4.72 13.97 7.08
CA SER A 186 -4.41 15.17 6.29
C SER A 186 -2.98 15.15 5.69
N ARG A 187 -2.74 15.97 4.65
CA ARG A 187 -1.48 15.98 3.86
C ARG A 187 -0.18 16.12 4.66
N GLN A 188 -0.19 16.80 5.81
CA GLN A 188 1.03 17.06 6.61
C GLN A 188 1.41 15.88 7.52
N GLU A 189 0.43 15.21 8.12
CA GLU A 189 0.65 14.12 9.10
C GLU A 189 0.91 12.75 8.45
N LEU A 190 0.53 12.60 7.17
CA LEU A 190 0.70 11.37 6.39
C LEU A 190 2.15 10.87 6.38
N TYR A 191 3.14 11.76 6.32
CA TYR A 191 4.56 11.35 6.28
C TYR A 191 5.06 10.76 7.60
N HIS A 192 4.61 11.30 8.73
CA HIS A 192 5.06 10.84 10.05
C HIS A 192 4.47 9.48 10.42
N HIS A 193 3.24 9.19 9.98
CA HIS A 193 2.54 7.96 10.33
C HIS A 193 2.63 6.84 9.29
N LYS A 194 3.06 7.14 8.06
CA LYS A 194 3.26 6.17 6.97
C LYS A 194 4.00 4.91 7.41
N ASN A 195 5.16 5.06 8.07
CA ASN A 195 5.98 3.91 8.46
C ASN A 195 5.30 3.06 9.53
N ARG A 196 4.56 3.68 10.45
CA ARG A 196 3.78 2.96 11.47
C ARG A 196 2.63 2.19 10.84
N LEU A 197 1.87 2.79 9.92
CA LEU A 197 0.78 2.12 9.22
C LEU A 197 1.30 0.95 8.39
N LYS A 198 2.38 1.15 7.62
CA LYS A 198 3.04 0.07 6.87
C LYS A 198 3.43 -1.10 7.75
N TRP A 199 3.97 -0.82 8.94
CA TRP A 199 4.35 -1.84 9.90
C TRP A 199 3.15 -2.58 10.47
N MET A 200 2.07 -1.89 10.84
CA MET A 200 0.84 -2.55 11.32
C MET A 200 0.21 -3.47 10.26
N ILE A 201 0.38 -3.17 8.97
CA ILE A 201 -0.17 -3.99 7.89
C ILE A 201 0.52 -5.36 7.79
N ASP A 202 1.85 -5.47 7.90
CA ASP A 202 2.55 -6.73 7.60
C ASP A 202 3.30 -7.36 8.79
N ALA A 203 3.44 -6.65 9.91
CA ALA A 203 4.19 -7.17 11.05
C ALA A 203 3.47 -8.33 11.74
N PRO A 204 4.20 -9.40 12.14
CA PRO A 204 3.61 -10.52 12.86
C PRO A 204 3.27 -10.20 14.32
N LYS A 205 3.94 -9.21 14.92
CA LYS A 205 3.68 -8.72 16.28
C LYS A 205 3.66 -7.20 16.30
N ILE A 206 2.81 -6.64 17.15
CA ILE A 206 2.68 -5.20 17.37
C ILE A 206 2.73 -4.88 18.87
N PRO A 207 3.36 -3.77 19.27
CA PRO A 207 3.35 -3.30 20.63
C PRO A 207 2.00 -2.65 20.91
N ILE A 208 1.35 -3.08 21.97
CA ILE A 208 0.12 -2.48 22.49
C ILE A 208 0.51 -1.55 23.62
N ARG A 209 0.16 -0.27 23.45
CA ARG A 209 0.40 0.82 24.39
C ARG A 209 -0.94 1.35 24.88
N THR A 210 -1.19 1.21 26.17
CA THR A 210 -2.34 1.81 26.86
C THR A 210 -1.87 2.80 27.92
N MET A 211 -2.75 3.72 28.33
CA MET A 211 -2.40 4.71 29.35
C MET A 211 -2.09 4.02 30.68
N HIS A 212 -0.98 4.43 31.33
CA HIS A 212 -0.57 3.97 32.66
C HIS A 212 -0.31 2.47 32.80
N THR A 213 0.07 1.80 31.71
CA THR A 213 0.50 0.39 31.71
C THR A 213 1.75 0.24 30.87
N ASP A 214 2.50 -0.83 31.12
CA ASP A 214 3.67 -1.17 30.31
C ASP A 214 3.27 -1.55 28.87
N THR A 215 4.23 -1.43 27.97
CA THR A 215 4.04 -1.85 26.57
C THR A 215 4.15 -3.37 26.50
N ARG A 216 3.08 -4.03 26.05
CA ARG A 216 3.10 -5.47 25.81
C ARG A 216 3.12 -5.78 24.32
N TRP A 217 3.72 -6.90 23.94
CA TRP A 217 3.73 -7.36 22.55
C TRP A 217 2.58 -8.33 22.31
N GLU A 218 1.79 -8.08 21.27
CA GLU A 218 0.66 -8.94 20.88
C GLU A 218 0.88 -9.46 19.46
N SER A 219 0.48 -10.71 19.20
CA SER A 219 0.39 -11.24 17.84
C SER A 219 -0.60 -10.43 17.02
N ASN A 220 -0.17 -9.97 15.84
CA ASN A 220 -0.99 -9.13 14.99
C ASN A 220 -1.82 -10.00 14.03
N TRP A 221 -3.12 -10.05 14.28
CA TRP A 221 -4.10 -10.69 13.40
C TRP A 221 -5.01 -9.67 12.71
N CYS A 222 -4.73 -8.37 12.85
CA CYS A 222 -5.61 -7.31 12.38
C CYS A 222 -5.38 -7.00 10.90
N ASN A 223 -6.44 -7.08 10.09
CA ASN A 223 -6.46 -6.66 8.69
C ASN A 223 -7.01 -5.25 8.56
N PHE A 224 -6.46 -4.45 7.63
CA PHE A 224 -6.74 -3.02 7.55
C PHE A 224 -7.48 -2.66 6.26
N VAL A 225 -8.55 -1.88 6.42
CA VAL A 225 -9.27 -1.21 5.34
C VAL A 225 -9.23 0.28 5.60
N PHE A 226 -8.75 1.06 4.65
CA PHE A 226 -8.72 2.52 4.71
C PHE A 226 -9.84 3.09 3.84
N ILE A 227 -10.67 3.94 4.42
CA ILE A 227 -11.75 4.65 3.74
C ILE A 227 -11.47 6.15 3.85
N SER A 228 -11.56 6.89 2.76
CA SER A 228 -11.34 8.34 2.79
C SER A 228 -12.11 9.07 1.68
N ASN A 229 -12.38 10.35 1.90
CA ASN A 229 -12.88 11.24 0.85
C ASN A 229 -11.78 12.13 0.26
N GLU A 230 -10.57 12.05 0.79
CA GLU A 230 -9.42 12.82 0.32
C GLU A 230 -8.90 12.29 -1.02
N ASN A 231 -8.44 13.21 -1.88
CA ASN A 231 -7.79 12.85 -3.14
C ASN A 231 -6.48 12.08 -2.91
N LYS A 232 -5.80 12.33 -1.78
CA LYS A 232 -4.56 11.66 -1.40
C LYS A 232 -4.72 11.05 0.00
N PRO A 233 -5.36 9.86 0.11
CA PRO A 233 -5.66 9.24 1.40
C PRO A 233 -4.43 8.61 2.06
N LEU A 234 -3.43 8.22 1.26
CA LEU A 234 -2.19 7.61 1.71
C LEU A 234 -1.03 8.04 0.79
N VAL A 235 0.18 8.10 1.34
CA VAL A 235 1.41 8.29 0.55
C VAL A 235 1.93 6.91 0.15
N LEU A 236 1.85 6.58 -1.12
CA LEU A 236 2.44 5.36 -1.67
C LEU A 236 3.83 5.62 -2.25
N GLU A 237 4.64 4.58 -2.32
CA GLU A 237 5.98 4.61 -2.94
C GLU A 237 5.98 3.76 -4.19
N VAL A 238 6.94 4.01 -5.08
CA VAL A 238 7.22 3.13 -6.20
C VAL A 238 7.50 1.72 -5.67
N GLY A 239 6.82 0.73 -6.27
CA GLY A 239 6.91 -0.66 -5.84
C GLY A 239 6.07 -1.02 -4.61
N ASP A 240 5.09 -0.18 -4.23
CA ASP A 240 4.14 -0.53 -3.19
C ASP A 240 3.45 -1.88 -3.48
N ARG A 241 3.69 -2.83 -2.57
CA ARG A 241 3.15 -4.19 -2.60
C ARG A 241 2.07 -4.43 -1.54
N ARG A 242 1.70 -3.39 -0.78
CA ARG A 242 0.86 -3.52 0.42
C ARG A 242 -0.56 -3.04 0.20
N HIS A 243 -0.82 -2.19 -0.77
CA HIS A 243 -2.13 -1.57 -0.93
C HIS A 243 -2.77 -1.97 -2.26
N LEU A 244 -4.01 -2.45 -2.19
CA LEU A 244 -4.95 -2.33 -3.31
C LEU A 244 -5.69 -1.01 -3.14
N VAL A 245 -5.72 -0.18 -4.18
CA VAL A 245 -6.38 1.14 -4.14
C VAL A 245 -7.58 1.12 -5.08
N VAL A 246 -8.70 1.64 -4.62
CA VAL A 246 -9.95 1.72 -5.36
C VAL A 246 -10.42 3.17 -5.30
N TYR A 247 -10.51 3.82 -6.45
CA TYR A 247 -11.24 5.08 -6.57
C TYR A 247 -12.72 4.78 -6.79
N THR A 248 -13.54 5.24 -5.86
CA THR A 248 -14.99 5.05 -5.88
C THR A 248 -15.65 6.12 -6.76
N PRO A 249 -16.65 5.78 -7.58
CA PRO A 249 -17.36 6.72 -8.45
C PRO A 249 -18.19 7.74 -7.63
N THR A 250 -18.90 8.64 -8.30
CA THR A 250 -19.95 9.45 -7.67
C THR A 250 -21.11 8.58 -7.16
N PRO A 251 -21.92 9.07 -6.20
CA PRO A 251 -23.06 8.32 -5.68
C PRO A 251 -24.01 7.81 -6.76
N GLU A 252 -24.53 6.60 -6.54
CA GLU A 252 -25.57 5.96 -7.34
C GLU A 252 -26.97 6.57 -7.10
N ASP A 253 -27.83 6.61 -8.13
CA ASP A 253 -29.16 7.28 -8.14
C ASP A 253 -30.36 6.30 -8.27
N ARG A 254 -30.13 5.02 -8.54
CA ARG A 254 -31.11 3.94 -8.74
C ARG A 254 -31.56 3.26 -7.44
N GLY A 255 -31.52 3.94 -6.29
CA GLY A 255 -32.00 3.39 -5.01
C GLY A 255 -31.21 2.17 -4.49
N LEU A 256 -29.98 1.97 -4.97
CA LEU A 256 -29.12 0.85 -4.57
C LEU A 256 -28.96 0.77 -3.05
N TYR A 257 -28.67 1.90 -2.41
CA TYR A 257 -28.42 1.94 -0.96
C TYR A 257 -29.63 1.53 -0.13
N ASP A 258 -30.84 1.85 -0.58
CA ASP A 258 -32.07 1.46 0.12
C ASP A 258 -32.33 -0.04 -0.01
N ARG A 259 -32.06 -0.63 -1.19
CA ARG A 259 -32.10 -2.10 -1.35
C ARG A 259 -31.09 -2.79 -0.47
N VAL A 260 -29.86 -2.26 -0.37
CA VAL A 260 -28.84 -2.78 0.54
C VAL A 260 -29.33 -2.71 1.99
N ARG A 261 -29.87 -1.56 2.44
CA ARG A 261 -30.41 -1.41 3.79
C ARG A 261 -31.57 -2.38 4.06
N ALA A 262 -32.46 -2.59 3.09
CA ALA A 262 -33.54 -3.54 3.20
C ALA A 262 -33.03 -4.98 3.34
N PHE A 263 -32.05 -5.37 2.52
CA PHE A 263 -31.39 -6.67 2.61
C PHE A 263 -30.73 -6.88 3.98
N LEU A 264 -29.99 -5.89 4.48
CA LEU A 264 -29.34 -5.97 5.80
C LEU A 264 -30.36 -6.09 6.94
N LYS A 265 -31.50 -5.40 6.84
CA LYS A 265 -32.60 -5.51 7.81
C LYS A 265 -33.23 -6.91 7.85
N ASP A 266 -33.19 -7.63 6.73
CA ASP A 266 -33.63 -9.03 6.61
C ASP A 266 -32.54 -10.06 7.00
N GLY A 267 -31.54 -9.64 7.78
CA GLY A 267 -30.44 -10.51 8.18
C GLY A 267 -29.43 -10.78 7.06
N GLY A 268 -29.40 -9.95 6.01
CA GLY A 268 -28.51 -10.10 4.86
C GLY A 268 -27.01 -10.17 5.21
N ALA A 269 -26.58 -9.61 6.35
CA ALA A 269 -25.20 -9.71 6.80
C ALA A 269 -24.75 -11.16 7.05
N THR A 270 -25.58 -12.01 7.64
CA THR A 270 -25.22 -13.42 7.89
C THR A 270 -25.29 -14.27 6.63
N LYS A 271 -26.17 -13.91 5.69
CA LYS A 271 -26.20 -14.49 4.33
C LYS A 271 -24.95 -14.12 3.54
N PHE A 272 -24.51 -12.86 3.64
CA PHE A 272 -23.29 -12.42 2.96
C PHE A 272 -22.02 -13.02 3.59
N LEU A 273 -22.01 -13.25 4.90
CA LEU A 273 -20.95 -14.01 5.56
C LEU A 273 -20.87 -15.45 5.02
N ASP A 274 -22.01 -16.13 4.86
CA ASP A 274 -22.06 -17.46 4.24
C ASP A 274 -21.54 -17.46 2.79
N TYR A 275 -21.90 -16.43 2.02
CA TYR A 275 -21.36 -16.23 0.67
C TYR A 275 -19.81 -16.11 0.67
N LEU A 276 -19.24 -15.30 1.57
CA LEU A 276 -17.78 -15.12 1.68
C LEU A 276 -17.08 -16.42 2.12
N ILE A 277 -17.65 -17.18 3.05
CA ILE A 277 -17.09 -18.46 3.50
C ILE A 277 -17.03 -19.48 2.36
N ARG A 278 -17.99 -19.44 1.42
CA ARG A 278 -18.05 -20.33 0.25
C ARG A 278 -17.35 -19.78 -1.00
N TYR A 279 -16.83 -18.55 -0.94
CA TYR A 279 -16.28 -17.87 -2.10
C TYR A 279 -15.02 -18.57 -2.65
N PRO A 280 -14.90 -18.79 -3.97
CA PRO A 280 -13.77 -19.51 -4.55
C PRO A 280 -12.45 -18.73 -4.45
N MET A 281 -11.45 -19.36 -3.85
CA MET A 281 -10.14 -18.73 -3.58
C MET A 281 -9.11 -18.91 -4.70
N GLY A 282 -9.17 -20.00 -5.47
CA GLY A 282 -8.11 -20.34 -6.43
C GLY A 282 -6.74 -20.36 -5.74
N ASP A 283 -5.75 -19.71 -6.36
CA ASP A 283 -4.38 -19.59 -5.82
C ASP A 283 -4.20 -18.39 -4.87
N PHE A 284 -5.27 -17.75 -4.40
CA PHE A 284 -5.19 -16.59 -3.53
C PHE A 284 -4.77 -16.95 -2.10
N HIS A 285 -3.82 -16.21 -1.54
CA HIS A 285 -3.25 -16.40 -0.20
C HIS A 285 -2.85 -15.07 0.45
N GLU A 286 -2.37 -15.10 1.70
CA GLU A 286 -2.08 -13.92 2.52
C GLU A 286 -1.05 -12.95 1.93
N HIS A 287 -0.23 -13.44 0.99
CA HIS A 287 0.83 -12.69 0.32
C HIS A 287 0.55 -12.43 -1.17
N THR A 288 -0.67 -12.73 -1.64
CA THR A 288 -1.08 -12.39 -3.01
C THR A 288 -0.93 -10.89 -3.23
N LYS A 289 -0.21 -10.52 -4.28
CA LYS A 289 0.09 -9.12 -4.57
C LYS A 289 -1.19 -8.37 -4.97
N PRO A 290 -1.35 -7.10 -4.54
CA PRO A 290 -2.47 -6.28 -4.97
C PRO A 290 -2.32 -5.91 -6.45
N LEU A 291 -3.45 -5.77 -7.13
CA LEU A 291 -3.52 -5.32 -8.51
C LEU A 291 -3.02 -3.86 -8.65
N MET A 292 -2.57 -3.51 -9.86
CA MET A 292 -2.18 -2.15 -10.22
C MET A 292 -3.36 -1.46 -10.92
N THR A 293 -4.19 -0.79 -10.12
CA THR A 293 -5.32 0.03 -10.59
C THR A 293 -4.84 1.43 -10.97
N GLU A 294 -5.55 2.14 -11.84
CA GLU A 294 -5.26 3.55 -12.19
C GLU A 294 -5.11 4.45 -10.94
N ALA A 295 -6.05 4.36 -10.00
CA ALA A 295 -6.00 5.08 -8.72
C ALA A 295 -4.72 4.82 -7.92
N LYS A 296 -4.16 3.61 -8.01
CA LYS A 296 -2.91 3.25 -7.32
C LYS A 296 -1.71 3.91 -8.02
N GLU A 297 -1.69 3.90 -9.35
CA GLU A 297 -0.65 4.56 -10.14
C GLU A 297 -0.65 6.06 -9.88
N GLU A 298 -1.82 6.69 -9.83
CA GLU A 298 -1.99 8.09 -9.47
C GLU A 298 -1.46 8.39 -8.06
N LEU A 299 -1.83 7.59 -7.05
CA LEU A 299 -1.32 7.79 -5.68
C LEU A 299 0.18 7.57 -5.55
N ILE A 300 0.76 6.64 -6.31
CA ILE A 300 2.22 6.46 -6.39
C ILE A 300 2.85 7.70 -7.01
N SER A 301 2.33 8.19 -8.14
CA SER A 301 2.81 9.40 -8.82
C SER A 301 2.74 10.64 -7.93
N LEU A 302 1.61 10.85 -7.24
CA LEU A 302 1.45 11.91 -6.25
C LEU A 302 2.35 11.74 -5.02
N GLY A 303 2.83 10.53 -4.74
CA GLY A 303 3.76 10.21 -3.67
C GLY A 303 5.23 10.48 -4.01
N MET A 304 5.57 10.64 -5.28
CA MET A 304 6.94 10.83 -5.76
C MET A 304 7.50 12.20 -5.35
N SER A 305 8.75 12.18 -4.89
CA SER A 305 9.56 13.38 -4.71
C SER A 305 9.83 14.08 -6.06
N PRO A 306 10.20 15.38 -6.05
CA PRO A 306 10.53 16.09 -7.30
C PRO A 306 11.62 15.40 -8.12
N ASP A 307 12.66 14.87 -7.45
CA ASP A 307 13.75 14.14 -8.10
C ASP A 307 13.22 12.89 -8.85
N GLU A 308 12.31 12.14 -8.22
CA GLU A 308 11.69 10.94 -8.79
C GLU A 308 10.79 11.27 -9.97
N ARG A 309 9.95 12.30 -9.86
CA ARG A 309 9.05 12.75 -10.95
C ARG A 309 9.85 13.19 -12.17
N PHE A 310 10.88 14.01 -11.99
CA PHE A 310 11.77 14.40 -13.08
C PHE A 310 12.39 13.18 -13.78
N MET A 311 12.90 12.22 -12.99
CA MET A 311 13.51 11.02 -13.56
C MET A 311 12.49 10.13 -14.29
N ALA A 312 11.26 10.01 -13.79
CA ALA A 312 10.17 9.32 -14.45
C ALA A 312 9.85 9.98 -15.80
N GLU A 313 9.55 11.29 -15.79
CA GLU A 313 9.18 12.05 -16.98
C GLU A 313 10.29 12.07 -18.04
N TRP A 314 11.55 12.21 -17.62
CA TRP A 314 12.68 12.21 -18.54
C TRP A 314 12.90 10.84 -19.19
N LEU A 315 12.86 9.77 -18.40
CA LEU A 315 13.08 8.41 -18.90
C LEU A 315 11.92 7.90 -19.76
N ASP A 316 10.70 8.30 -19.44
CA ASP A 316 9.49 7.91 -20.19
C ASP A 316 9.27 8.80 -21.43
N GLY A 317 10.11 9.82 -21.62
CA GLY A 317 10.11 10.66 -22.82
C GLY A 317 9.07 11.79 -22.82
N TYR A 318 8.50 12.12 -21.66
CA TYR A 318 7.55 13.23 -21.52
C TYR A 318 8.23 14.60 -21.57
N LEU A 319 9.55 14.66 -21.36
CA LEU A 319 10.31 15.90 -21.48
C LEU A 319 10.84 16.09 -22.91
N HIS A 320 10.85 17.34 -23.39
CA HIS A 320 11.59 17.75 -24.60
C HIS A 320 13.12 17.78 -24.38
N LEU A 321 13.64 16.81 -23.65
CA LEU A 321 15.04 16.60 -23.35
C LEU A 321 15.39 15.14 -23.71
N PRO A 322 16.15 14.89 -24.78
CA PRO A 322 16.39 13.53 -25.24
C PRO A 322 17.20 12.72 -24.23
N LEU A 323 16.90 11.42 -24.13
CA LEU A 323 17.66 10.47 -23.31
C LEU A 323 19.01 10.17 -23.99
N ARG A 324 20.06 10.87 -23.58
CA ARG A 324 21.43 10.76 -24.12
C ARG A 324 22.46 10.80 -23.00
N VAL A 325 23.70 10.47 -23.34
CA VAL A 325 24.83 10.56 -22.42
C VAL A 325 25.03 12.00 -21.97
N CYS A 326 25.06 12.25 -20.67
CA CYS A 326 25.22 13.59 -20.11
C CYS A 326 26.00 13.57 -18.80
N SER A 327 26.65 14.68 -18.47
CA SER A 327 27.29 14.84 -17.16
C SER A 327 26.26 14.97 -16.04
N ALA A 328 26.66 14.63 -14.81
CA ALA A 328 25.83 14.83 -13.62
C ALA A 328 25.43 16.30 -13.41
N GLU A 329 26.28 17.25 -13.84
CA GLU A 329 26.01 18.68 -13.76
C GLU A 329 24.97 19.14 -14.79
N GLN A 330 25.06 18.64 -16.01
CA GLN A 330 24.07 18.92 -17.06
C GLN A 330 22.68 18.44 -16.65
N LEU A 331 22.59 17.20 -16.16
CA LEU A 331 21.31 16.65 -15.75
C LEU A 331 20.71 17.41 -14.57
N TYR A 332 21.54 17.83 -13.61
CA TYR A 332 21.07 18.65 -12.49
C TYR A 332 20.56 20.03 -12.94
N ARG A 333 21.21 20.68 -13.90
CA ARG A 333 20.70 21.93 -14.50
C ARG A 333 19.35 21.74 -15.18
N ALA A 334 19.15 20.61 -15.88
CA ALA A 334 17.84 20.26 -16.44
C ALA A 334 16.79 20.11 -15.34
N PHE A 335 17.12 19.37 -14.28
CA PHE A 335 16.25 19.20 -13.13
C PHE A 335 15.87 20.53 -12.46
N GLN A 336 16.82 21.45 -12.28
CA GLN A 336 16.54 22.77 -11.72
C GLN A 336 15.54 23.56 -12.58
N ARG A 337 15.67 23.53 -13.91
CA ARG A 337 14.70 24.16 -14.81
C ARG A 337 13.33 23.49 -14.73
N TRP A 338 13.31 22.17 -14.71
CA TRP A 338 12.06 21.40 -14.57
C TRP A 338 11.34 21.73 -13.27
N CYS A 339 12.06 21.85 -12.15
CA CYS A 339 11.48 22.27 -10.87
C CYS A 339 10.83 23.66 -10.96
N GLN A 340 11.42 24.58 -11.71
CA GLN A 340 10.83 25.91 -11.93
C GLN A 340 9.52 25.83 -12.73
N SER A 341 9.48 25.04 -13.82
CA SER A 341 8.26 24.87 -14.62
C SER A 341 7.17 24.08 -13.89
N ALA A 342 7.56 23.11 -13.05
CA ALA A 342 6.64 22.29 -12.27
C ALA A 342 6.10 23.00 -11.01
N GLY A 343 6.57 24.23 -10.71
CA GLY A 343 6.15 24.99 -9.53
C GLY A 343 6.71 24.46 -8.21
N GLU A 344 7.84 23.77 -8.23
CA GLU A 344 8.46 23.21 -7.03
C GLU A 344 9.06 24.31 -6.14
N ARG A 345 8.59 24.36 -4.89
CA ARG A 345 9.05 25.37 -3.92
C ARG A 345 10.49 25.16 -3.47
N TYR A 346 10.92 23.91 -3.33
CA TYR A 346 12.24 23.55 -2.81
C TYR A 346 12.94 22.62 -3.79
N VAL A 347 14.08 23.07 -4.31
CA VAL A 347 14.90 22.28 -5.23
C VAL A 347 15.93 21.47 -4.41
N PRO A 348 15.88 20.13 -4.44
CA PRO A 348 16.86 19.29 -3.79
C PRO A 348 18.29 19.60 -4.22
N PRO A 349 19.29 19.58 -3.31
CA PRO A 349 20.69 19.76 -3.69
C PRO A 349 21.17 18.67 -4.64
N ARG A 350 22.14 18.98 -5.52
CA ARG A 350 22.72 18.07 -6.52
C ARG A 350 23.09 16.68 -5.99
N ALA A 351 23.63 16.60 -4.78
CA ALA A 351 24.02 15.33 -4.16
C ALA A 351 22.80 14.43 -3.85
N SER A 352 21.70 15.04 -3.36
CA SER A 352 20.43 14.34 -3.11
C SER A 352 19.83 13.86 -4.44
N PHE A 353 19.66 14.76 -5.39
CA PHE A 353 19.16 14.46 -6.74
C PHE A 353 19.94 13.30 -7.39
N THR A 354 21.27 13.39 -7.41
CA THR A 354 22.12 12.37 -8.02
C THR A 354 21.93 11.00 -7.36
N THR A 355 21.76 10.96 -6.03
CA THR A 355 21.56 9.71 -5.29
C THR A 355 20.20 9.10 -5.62
N THR A 356 19.15 9.92 -5.64
CA THR A 356 17.80 9.48 -6.03
C THR A 356 17.75 9.01 -7.48
N ALA A 357 18.36 9.74 -8.41
CA ALA A 357 18.44 9.36 -9.83
C ALA A 357 19.15 8.02 -10.04
N LYS A 358 20.22 7.75 -9.27
CA LYS A 358 20.93 6.46 -9.32
C LYS A 358 20.01 5.35 -8.86
N ARG A 359 19.36 5.56 -7.73
CA ARG A 359 18.43 4.59 -7.14
C ARG A 359 17.29 4.29 -8.10
N TRP A 360 16.69 5.32 -8.68
CA TRP A 360 15.63 5.20 -9.69
C TRP A 360 16.06 4.34 -10.88
N ALA A 361 17.23 4.63 -11.47
CA ALA A 361 17.76 3.88 -12.61
C ALA A 361 18.10 2.41 -12.28
N MET A 362 18.55 2.12 -11.06
CA MET A 362 18.96 0.78 -10.63
C MET A 362 17.80 -0.09 -10.15
N GLU A 363 16.83 0.49 -9.44
CA GLU A 363 15.69 -0.22 -8.85
C GLU A 363 14.56 -0.44 -9.85
N ARG A 364 14.49 0.35 -10.94
CA ARG A 364 13.54 0.13 -12.03
C ARG A 364 13.85 -1.20 -12.73
N LEU A 365 13.00 -2.19 -12.50
CA LEU A 365 13.14 -3.51 -13.08
C LEU A 365 12.39 -3.59 -14.40
N GLU A 366 13.13 -3.51 -15.51
CA GLU A 366 12.60 -3.72 -16.85
C GLU A 366 12.84 -5.17 -17.29
N ARG A 367 11.89 -5.71 -18.05
CA ARG A 367 11.99 -7.02 -18.68
C ARG A 367 11.78 -6.89 -20.18
N ASP A 368 12.45 -7.73 -20.95
CA ASP A 368 12.20 -7.85 -22.37
C ASP A 368 10.89 -8.62 -22.66
N GLN A 369 10.57 -8.78 -23.95
CA GLN A 369 9.37 -9.51 -24.41
C GLN A 369 9.37 -10.99 -23.97
N ASN A 370 10.52 -11.55 -23.61
CA ASN A 370 10.67 -12.92 -23.15
C ASN A 370 10.67 -13.01 -21.61
N GLY A 371 10.44 -11.91 -20.91
CA GLY A 371 10.45 -11.84 -19.45
C GLY A 371 11.86 -11.81 -18.82
N THR A 372 12.93 -11.69 -19.62
CA THR A 372 14.30 -11.63 -19.13
C THR A 372 14.60 -10.26 -18.56
N ARG A 373 15.25 -10.19 -17.40
CA ARG A 373 15.61 -8.93 -16.75
C ARG A 373 16.65 -8.17 -17.59
N LEU A 374 16.34 -6.92 -17.92
CA LEU A 374 17.25 -6.02 -18.62
C LEU A 374 18.22 -5.35 -17.64
N PRO A 375 19.42 -4.95 -18.09
CA PRO A 375 20.32 -4.12 -17.29
C PRO A 375 19.66 -2.76 -16.99
N PRO A 376 20.17 -1.97 -16.00
CA PRO A 376 19.65 -0.64 -15.71
C PRO A 376 19.49 0.24 -16.96
N CYS A 377 18.46 1.08 -17.00
CA CYS A 377 18.20 1.99 -18.13
C CYS A 377 19.25 3.10 -18.24
N LEU A 378 19.85 3.47 -17.11
CA LEU A 378 20.97 4.40 -16.99
C LEU A 378 22.06 3.79 -16.11
N SER A 379 23.32 4.04 -16.48
CA SER A 379 24.48 3.76 -15.64
C SER A 379 25.20 5.07 -15.25
N TYR A 380 25.83 5.08 -14.08
CA TYR A 380 26.55 6.24 -13.56
C TYR A 380 28.03 5.92 -13.37
N LYS A 381 28.91 6.55 -14.15
CA LYS A 381 30.36 6.24 -14.18
C LYS A 381 31.21 7.51 -14.11
N ILE A 382 32.40 7.39 -13.53
CA ILE A 382 33.45 8.42 -13.66
C ILE A 382 34.23 8.12 -14.94
N VAL A 383 34.33 9.10 -15.81
CA VAL A 383 35.07 8.99 -17.08
C VAL A 383 36.07 10.14 -17.15
N ASN A 384 37.24 9.86 -17.73
CA ASN A 384 38.31 10.83 -17.93
C ASN A 384 38.29 11.33 -19.37
N PHE A 385 38.19 12.65 -19.53
CA PHE A 385 38.12 13.34 -20.81
C PHE A 385 39.41 14.10 -21.07
N PRO A 386 39.95 14.05 -22.29
CA PRO A 386 41.02 14.96 -22.66
C PRO A 386 40.44 16.40 -22.69
N ASN A 387 41.18 17.39 -22.16
CA ASN A 387 40.71 18.78 -22.11
C ASN A 387 40.50 19.41 -23.50
N GLN A 388 41.19 18.88 -24.52
CA GLN A 388 41.05 19.18 -25.93
C GLN A 388 41.37 17.90 -26.73
N PRO A 389 40.88 17.76 -27.98
CA PRO A 389 41.40 16.71 -28.87
C PRO A 389 42.93 16.89 -28.94
N THR A 390 43.70 15.85 -28.58
CA THR A 390 45.19 15.84 -28.43
C THR A 390 45.81 16.41 -27.15
N ALA A 391 45.05 16.72 -26.08
CA ALA A 391 45.63 17.20 -24.81
C ALA A 391 46.28 16.10 -23.95
N SER A 392 47.40 16.41 -23.30
CA SER A 392 48.01 15.56 -22.25
C SER A 392 47.33 15.68 -20.88
N SER A 393 46.48 16.69 -20.70
CA SER A 393 45.73 16.91 -19.46
C SER A 393 44.30 16.38 -19.59
N TYR A 394 43.90 15.61 -18.58
CA TYR A 394 42.58 14.98 -18.50
C TYR A 394 41.77 15.58 -17.37
N ARG A 395 40.47 15.72 -17.58
CA ARG A 395 39.48 16.06 -16.54
C ARG A 395 38.55 14.88 -16.29
N SER A 396 38.27 14.57 -15.04
CA SER A 396 37.31 13.53 -14.68
C SER A 396 35.92 14.15 -14.50
N ALA A 397 34.90 13.54 -15.11
CA ALA A 397 33.51 13.92 -14.86
C ALA A 397 32.66 12.67 -14.56
N ARG A 398 31.62 12.88 -13.76
CA ARG A 398 30.60 11.86 -13.51
C ARG A 398 29.54 11.94 -14.59
N ILE A 399 29.24 10.83 -15.24
CA ILE A 399 28.40 10.76 -16.43
C ILE A 399 27.29 9.73 -16.26
N TRP A 400 26.12 10.09 -16.77
CA TRP A 400 24.97 9.23 -17.00
C TRP A 400 25.04 8.64 -18.41
N ILE A 401 24.96 7.33 -18.53
CA ILE A 401 25.05 6.62 -19.80
C ILE A 401 23.80 5.76 -19.98
N PRO A 402 22.92 6.08 -20.95
CA PRO A 402 21.78 5.25 -21.30
C PRO A 402 22.19 3.87 -21.80
N ARG A 403 21.37 2.86 -21.51
CA ARG A 403 21.55 1.49 -21.97
C ARG A 403 21.73 1.46 -23.49
N GLY A 404 22.69 0.66 -23.98
CA GLY A 404 23.00 0.55 -25.40
C GLY A 404 23.88 1.68 -25.94
N SER A 405 24.25 2.67 -25.12
CA SER A 405 25.22 3.72 -25.50
C SER A 405 26.64 3.27 -25.17
N GLY A 406 27.57 3.49 -26.10
CA GLY A 406 28.99 3.20 -25.92
C GLY A 406 29.84 3.75 -27.06
N PRO A 407 31.17 3.75 -26.91
CA PRO A 407 32.08 4.17 -27.96
C PRO A 407 31.94 3.25 -29.18
N LEU A 408 31.94 3.84 -30.37
CA LEU A 408 32.03 3.11 -31.63
C LEU A 408 33.48 2.71 -31.90
N ASN A 409 33.66 1.65 -32.69
CA ASN A 409 34.97 1.06 -32.98
C ASN A 409 36.01 2.13 -33.36
N GLY A 410 37.12 2.17 -32.60
CA GLY A 410 38.26 3.05 -32.84
C GLY A 410 38.26 4.38 -32.07
N VAL A 411 37.19 4.71 -31.32
CA VAL A 411 37.13 5.92 -30.48
C VAL A 411 37.36 5.56 -29.01
N THR A 412 38.18 6.33 -28.30
CA THR A 412 38.39 6.10 -26.86
C THR A 412 37.13 6.45 -26.06
N GLU A 413 36.95 5.83 -24.88
CA GLU A 413 35.81 6.14 -24.00
C GLU A 413 35.76 7.63 -23.63
N GLY A 414 36.91 8.25 -23.43
CA GLY A 414 37.03 9.69 -23.18
C GLY A 414 36.55 10.53 -24.35
N GLU A 415 37.09 10.32 -25.55
CA GLU A 415 36.69 11.11 -26.73
C GLU A 415 35.20 10.97 -27.04
N TRP A 416 34.67 9.75 -26.98
CA TRP A 416 33.26 9.48 -27.21
C TRP A 416 32.36 10.23 -26.22
N ALA A 417 32.63 10.11 -24.92
CA ALA A 417 31.77 10.74 -23.92
C ALA A 417 31.98 12.27 -23.84
N LEU A 418 33.12 12.83 -24.29
CA LEU A 418 33.27 14.28 -24.48
C LEU A 418 32.29 14.78 -25.54
N GLY A 419 32.30 14.17 -26.73
CA GLY A 419 31.40 14.54 -27.82
C GLY A 419 29.92 14.35 -27.45
N ALA A 420 29.60 13.31 -26.68
CA ALA A 420 28.24 13.08 -26.23
C ALA A 420 27.77 14.12 -25.19
N VAL A 421 28.63 14.51 -24.25
CA VAL A 421 28.39 15.61 -23.31
C VAL A 421 28.19 16.94 -24.03
N GLU A 422 28.99 17.25 -25.04
CA GLU A 422 28.84 18.47 -25.84
C GLU A 422 27.52 18.47 -26.64
N ALA A 423 27.15 17.34 -27.24
CA ALA A 423 25.86 17.19 -27.92
C ALA A 423 24.68 17.41 -26.96
N PHE A 424 24.76 16.86 -25.74
CA PHE A 424 23.72 17.07 -24.73
C PHE A 424 23.63 18.53 -24.27
N GLU A 425 24.74 19.29 -24.24
CA GLU A 425 24.71 20.72 -23.88
C GLU A 425 23.85 21.54 -24.85
N ALA A 426 23.87 21.19 -26.13
CA ALA A 426 23.02 21.84 -27.14
C ALA A 426 21.54 21.53 -26.91
N ASP A 427 21.20 20.28 -26.61
CA ASP A 427 19.84 19.83 -26.29
C ASP A 427 19.34 20.48 -24.98
N LEU A 428 20.19 20.50 -23.94
CA LEU A 428 19.93 21.19 -22.68
C LEU A 428 19.69 22.68 -22.90
N GLY A 429 20.50 23.34 -23.74
CA GLY A 429 20.32 24.76 -24.06
C GLY A 429 18.97 25.05 -24.73
N ARG A 430 18.37 24.11 -25.47
CA ARG A 430 17.00 24.25 -25.99
C ARG A 430 15.98 24.06 -24.87
N PHE A 431 16.13 23.02 -24.06
CA PHE A 431 15.27 22.73 -22.92
C PHE A 431 15.19 23.89 -21.92
N LEU A 432 16.34 24.52 -21.60
CA LEU A 432 16.41 25.67 -20.70
C LEU A 432 15.73 26.93 -21.27
N ARG A 433 15.68 27.08 -22.60
CA ARG A 433 15.10 28.24 -23.30
C ARG A 433 13.65 28.05 -23.71
N ALA A 434 13.13 26.83 -23.68
CA ALA A 434 11.74 26.55 -24.00
C ALA A 434 10.84 27.40 -23.07
N ARG A 435 9.98 28.23 -23.69
CA ARG A 435 8.87 28.88 -22.99
C ARG A 435 7.84 27.80 -22.67
N ASP A 436 7.12 27.94 -21.55
CA ASP A 436 6.10 26.99 -21.08
C ASP A 436 4.82 26.99 -21.96
N THR A 437 4.97 27.08 -23.28
CA THR A 437 3.88 26.99 -24.27
C THR A 437 3.81 25.54 -24.75
N LEU A 438 2.91 24.75 -24.16
CA LEU A 438 2.55 23.44 -24.69
C LEU A 438 1.64 23.62 -25.91
N ASP A 439 2.14 23.24 -27.09
CA ASP A 439 1.29 22.63 -28.11
C ASP A 439 1.18 21.15 -27.73
N ASP A 440 0.05 20.75 -27.14
CA ASP A 440 -0.28 19.36 -26.82
C ASP A 440 -0.45 18.57 -28.13
N HIS A 441 0.64 17.97 -28.61
CA HIS A 441 0.56 16.89 -29.59
C HIS A 441 1.18 15.62 -28.99
N PRO A 442 0.41 14.53 -28.86
CA PRO A 442 0.97 13.25 -28.44
C PRO A 442 2.02 12.80 -29.46
N PRO A 443 3.12 12.15 -29.02
CA PRO A 443 4.13 11.63 -29.93
C PRO A 443 3.50 10.58 -30.86
N PRO A 444 3.94 10.50 -32.13
CA PRO A 444 3.46 9.46 -33.02
C PRO A 444 3.85 8.07 -32.48
N PRO A 445 2.98 7.06 -32.60
CA PRO A 445 3.27 5.73 -32.09
C PRO A 445 4.53 5.18 -32.75
N HIS A 446 5.41 4.60 -31.93
CA HIS A 446 6.64 3.95 -32.39
C HIS A 446 6.34 2.98 -33.54
N GLY A 447 7.00 3.24 -34.68
CA GLY A 447 6.73 2.57 -35.95
C GLY A 447 6.80 1.04 -35.85
N SER A 448 5.67 0.41 -36.17
CA SER A 448 5.64 -0.93 -36.72
C SER A 448 6.54 -0.99 -37.96
N LYS A 449 7.52 -1.89 -37.93
CA LYS A 449 8.39 -2.24 -39.06
C LYS A 449 7.55 -2.40 -40.35
N LYS A 450 7.74 -1.50 -41.31
CA LYS A 450 7.39 -1.77 -42.71
C LYS A 450 8.37 -2.83 -43.22
N GLY A 451 7.88 -4.05 -43.42
CA GLY A 451 8.53 -5.03 -44.28
C GLY A 451 8.47 -4.55 -45.72
N GLY A 452 9.61 -4.57 -46.41
CA GLY A 452 9.73 -4.33 -47.85
C GLY A 452 9.72 -5.65 -48.64
N GLY A 453 9.36 -5.53 -49.92
CA GLY A 453 9.39 -6.58 -50.96
C GLY A 453 8.10 -7.41 -50.99
N ASP A 454 7.36 -7.57 -52.09
CA ASP A 454 7.85 -7.79 -53.45
C ASP A 454 6.87 -7.31 -54.54
N GLY A 455 7.42 -6.90 -55.68
CA GLY A 455 6.66 -6.67 -56.90
C GLY A 455 6.26 -7.99 -57.57
N SER A 456 5.07 -8.02 -58.14
CA SER A 456 4.79 -8.91 -59.27
C SER A 456 3.87 -8.20 -60.27
N VAL A 457 4.25 -8.38 -61.52
CA VAL A 457 3.73 -7.79 -62.74
C VAL A 457 2.69 -8.75 -63.35
N SER A 458 1.63 -8.17 -63.89
CA SER A 458 0.72 -8.62 -64.96
C SER A 458 0.20 -10.08 -65.08
N SER A 459 -1.13 -10.16 -65.17
CA SER A 459 -1.96 -10.84 -66.20
C SER A 459 -3.39 -10.86 -65.62
N GLY A 460 -4.46 -10.44 -66.28
CA GLY A 460 -4.82 -10.61 -67.68
C GLY A 460 -6.11 -11.44 -67.71
N ALA A 461 -7.26 -10.79 -67.56
CA ALA A 461 -8.58 -11.10 -68.16
C ALA A 461 -9.57 -10.02 -67.71
#